data_AF-A0A0K8RKA6-F1
#
_entry.id   AF-A0A0K8RKA6-F1
#
_cell.length_a   1.000
_cell.length_b   1.000
_cell.length_c   1.000
_cell.angle_alpha   90.00
_cell.angle_beta   90.00
_cell.angle_gamma   90.00
#
_symmetry.space_group_name_H-M   'P 1'
#
loop_
_entity.id
_entity.type
_entity.pdbx_description
1 polymer ?
#
loop_
_entity_poly.entity_id
_entity_poly.type
_entity_poly.pdbx_seq_one_letter_code
_entity_poly.pdbx_strand_id
1 'polypeptide(L)' 'MKAVAIALVVVMIAGLISTSCSQEDDSQVAHVRVRRGFGCPLNQGACHNHCRSIKRRGGYCSGIIKQTCTCYRK' A
#
# COMPACT_ATOMS: atom_id res chain seq x y z
N MET A 1 -1.50 44.19 13.92
CA MET A 1 -0.79 43.12 14.67
C MET A 1 -1.74 42.17 15.41
N LYS A 2 -2.77 42.66 16.12
CA LYS A 2 -3.73 41.82 16.85
C LYS A 2 -4.56 40.87 15.96
N ALA A 3 -4.99 41.35 14.79
CA ALA A 3 -5.75 40.54 13.82
C ALA A 3 -4.93 39.37 13.23
N VAL A 4 -3.62 39.57 13.04
CA VAL A 4 -2.70 38.51 12.57
C VAL A 4 -2.53 37.43 13.64
N ALA A 5 -2.40 37.82 14.90
CA ALA A 5 -2.33 36.88 16.02
C ALA A 5 -3.61 36.04 16.17
N ILE A 6 -4.78 36.66 16.01
CA ILE A 6 -6.07 35.97 16.08
C ILE A 6 -6.20 34.96 14.92
N ALA A 7 -5.82 35.36 13.70
CA ALA A 7 -5.85 34.47 12.54
C ALA A 7 -4.94 33.23 12.73
N LEU A 8 -3.73 33.42 13.29
CA LEU A 8 -2.81 32.31 13.55
C LEU A 8 -3.35 31.33 14.60
N VAL A 9 -4.02 31.83 15.65
CA VAL A 9 -4.63 30.97 16.68
C VAL A 9 -5.78 30.13 16.10
N VAL A 10 -6.61 30.71 15.23
CA VAL A 10 -7.71 29.99 14.58
C VAL A 10 -7.19 28.86 13.68
N VAL A 11 -6.12 29.11 12.92
CA VAL A 11 -5.48 28.10 12.06
C VAL A 11 -4.92 26.93 12.88
N MET A 12 -4.30 27.21 14.03
CA MET A 12 -3.76 26.17 14.91
C MET A 12 -4.86 25.28 15.53
N ILE A 13 -5.98 25.88 15.94
CA ILE A 13 -7.13 25.14 16.50
C ILE A 13 -7.75 24.23 15.43
N ALA A 14 -7.90 24.72 14.20
CA ALA A 14 -8.41 23.91 13.08
C ALA A 14 -7.50 22.70 12.78
N GLY A 15 -6.18 22.90 12.79
CA GLY A 15 -5.20 21.82 12.60
C GLY A 15 -5.23 20.76 13.71
N LEU A 16 -5.47 21.16 14.96
CA LEU A 16 -5.65 20.24 16.09
C LEU A 16 -6.90 19.37 15.92
N ILE A 17 -8.02 19.96 15.48
CA ILE A 17 -9.28 19.23 15.26
C ILE A 17 -9.13 18.17 14.16
N SER A 18 -8.39 18.47 13.09
CA SER A 18 -8.08 17.51 12.01
C SER A 18 -7.22 16.33 12.48
N THR A 19 -6.50 16.48 13.59
CA THR A 19 -5.65 15.42 14.15
C THR A 19 -6.44 14.42 15.01
N SER A 20 -7.67 14.79 15.45
CA SER A 20 -8.47 13.99 16.39
C SER A 20 -9.68 13.25 15.80
N CYS A 21 -9.90 13.27 14.48
CA CYS A 21 -10.95 12.49 13.82
C CYS A 21 -10.38 11.39 12.92
N SER A 22 -9.67 10.44 13.53
CA SER A 22 -9.73 9.06 13.02
C SER A 22 -11.06 8.48 13.46
N GLN A 23 -12.14 8.83 12.78
CA GLN A 23 -13.41 8.10 12.88
C GLN A 23 -13.52 7.22 11.64
N GLU A 24 -13.40 5.94 11.91
CA GLU A 24 -13.60 4.82 11.02
C GLU A 24 -15.03 4.87 10.46
N ASP A 25 -15.16 5.12 9.16
CA ASP A 25 -16.19 4.44 8.34
C ASP A 25 -15.76 4.48 6.88
N ASP A 26 -15.15 3.40 6.43
CA ASP A 26 -15.40 2.94 5.07
C ASP A 26 -15.37 1.41 5.10
N SER A 27 -16.55 0.82 5.19
CA SER A 27 -16.81 -0.61 5.00
C SER A 27 -16.57 -1.05 3.54
N GLN A 28 -15.50 -0.58 2.90
CA GLN A 28 -14.97 -1.20 1.70
C GLN A 28 -13.84 -2.13 2.09
N VAL A 29 -14.21 -3.41 2.25
CA VAL A 29 -13.27 -4.54 2.19
C VAL A 29 -12.72 -4.64 0.75
N ALA A 30 -12.05 -3.60 0.27
CA ALA A 30 -10.91 -3.82 -0.58
C ALA A 30 -9.83 -4.30 0.39
N HIS A 31 -9.69 -5.62 0.55
CA HIS A 31 -8.46 -6.16 1.10
C HIS A 31 -7.34 -5.40 0.40
N VAL A 32 -6.64 -4.52 1.13
CA VAL A 32 -5.34 -4.03 0.74
C VAL A 32 -4.59 -5.32 0.53
N ARG A 33 -4.47 -5.74 -0.73
CA ARG A 33 -3.57 -6.81 -1.10
C ARG A 33 -2.24 -6.19 -0.80
N VAL A 34 -1.79 -6.34 0.46
CA VAL A 34 -0.41 -6.20 0.84
C VAL A 34 0.26 -7.18 -0.08
N ARG A 35 0.75 -6.67 -1.22
CA ARG A 35 1.61 -7.39 -2.13
C ARG A 35 2.87 -7.59 -1.32
N ARG A 36 2.86 -8.60 -0.44
CA ARG A 36 4.09 -9.22 0.04
C ARG A 36 4.72 -9.72 -1.25
N GLY A 37 5.65 -8.92 -1.79
CA GLY A 37 6.34 -9.25 -3.02
C GLY A 37 6.85 -10.67 -2.82
N PHE A 38 6.48 -11.59 -3.70
CA PHE A 38 6.87 -13.00 -3.61
C PHE A 38 8.35 -13.14 -3.96
N GLY A 39 9.22 -12.38 -3.28
CA GLY A 39 10.64 -12.18 -3.55
C GLY A 39 10.98 -11.14 -4.62
N CYS A 40 10.04 -10.73 -5.46
CA CYS A 40 10.26 -9.68 -6.46
C CYS A 40 10.56 -8.31 -5.79
N PRO A 41 11.62 -7.56 -6.18
CA PRO A 41 12.48 -7.75 -7.36
C PRO A 41 13.76 -8.57 -7.15
N LEU A 42 14.17 -8.81 -5.91
CA LEU A 42 15.50 -9.34 -5.58
C LEU A 42 15.60 -10.87 -5.65
N ASN A 43 14.46 -11.57 -5.63
CA ASN A 43 14.37 -13.01 -5.51
C ASN A 43 13.24 -13.57 -6.39
N GLN A 44 13.59 -13.88 -7.64
CA GLN A 44 12.69 -14.49 -8.60
C GLN A 44 12.33 -15.95 -8.25
N GLY A 45 13.20 -16.65 -7.53
CA GLY A 45 12.97 -18.04 -7.10
C GLY A 45 11.78 -18.16 -6.15
N ALA A 46 11.64 -17.22 -5.21
CA ALA A 46 10.47 -17.18 -4.33
C ALA A 46 9.15 -16.99 -5.11
N CYS A 47 9.16 -16.18 -6.17
CA CYS A 47 7.98 -15.96 -7.03
C CYS A 47 7.65 -17.23 -7.82
N HIS A 48 8.68 -17.87 -8.38
CA HIS A 48 8.53 -19.12 -9.08
C HIS A 48 7.95 -20.22 -8.18
N ASN A 49 8.48 -20.37 -6.98
CA ASN A 49 8.03 -21.37 -6.00
C ASN A 49 6.61 -21.07 -5.49
N HIS A 50 6.28 -19.78 -5.27
CA HIS A 50 4.93 -19.36 -4.93
C HIS A 50 3.94 -19.76 -6.04
N CYS A 51 4.25 -19.49 -7.30
CA CYS A 51 3.38 -19.87 -8.40
C CYS A 51 3.22 -21.40 -8.50
N ARG A 52 4.27 -22.18 -8.23
CA ARG A 52 4.18 -23.65 -8.18
C ARG A 52 3.28 -24.15 -7.04
N SER A 53 3.32 -23.51 -5.86
CA SER A 53 2.48 -23.92 -4.73
C SER A 53 0.99 -23.73 -5.00
N ILE A 54 0.62 -22.73 -5.80
CA ILE A 54 -0.76 -22.50 -6.24
C ILE A 54 -1.13 -23.27 -7.53
N LYS A 55 -0.41 -24.36 -7.85
CA LYS A 55 -0.64 -25.25 -9.01
C LYS A 55 -0.44 -24.59 -10.38
N ARG A 56 0.40 -23.56 -10.49
CA ARG A 56 0.88 -23.02 -11.78
C ARG A 56 2.21 -23.68 -12.16
N ARG A 57 2.66 -23.50 -13.41
CA ARG A 57 3.95 -24.05 -13.87
C ARG A 57 5.15 -23.31 -13.28
N GLY A 58 4.96 -22.02 -13.02
CA GLY A 58 5.97 -21.15 -12.44
C GLY A 58 5.55 -19.69 -12.56
N GLY A 59 6.45 -18.80 -12.17
CA GLY A 59 6.26 -17.36 -12.33
C GLY A 59 7.57 -16.60 -12.43
N TYR A 60 7.45 -15.32 -12.80
CA TYR A 60 8.57 -14.41 -12.98
C TYR A 60 8.23 -13.00 -12.46
N CYS A 61 9.26 -12.21 -12.13
CA CYS A 61 9.08 -10.82 -11.74
C CYS A 61 8.89 -9.93 -12.97
N SER A 62 7.87 -9.07 -12.94
CA SER A 62 7.38 -8.25 -14.04
C SER A 62 7.19 -6.79 -13.61
N GLY A 63 7.08 -5.92 -14.61
CA GLY A 63 7.07 -4.46 -14.48
C GLY A 63 8.47 -3.85 -14.53
N ILE A 64 8.53 -2.53 -14.70
CA ILE A 64 9.78 -1.76 -14.88
C ILE A 64 10.73 -1.97 -13.70
N ILE A 65 10.19 -1.92 -12.48
CA ILE A 65 10.92 -2.12 -11.22
C ILE A 65 10.84 -3.56 -10.70
N LYS A 66 10.33 -4.51 -11.50
CA LYS A 66 10.19 -5.94 -11.15
C LYS A 66 9.49 -6.20 -9.81
N GLN A 67 8.54 -5.38 -9.38
CA GLN A 67 7.82 -5.57 -8.10
C GLN A 67 6.60 -6.50 -8.21
N THR A 68 6.21 -6.90 -9.42
CA THR A 68 5.03 -7.76 -9.62
C THR A 68 5.46 -9.19 -9.90
N CYS A 69 4.90 -10.18 -9.22
CA CYS A 69 5.10 -11.60 -9.57
C CYS A 69 3.98 -12.05 -10.52
N THR A 70 4.34 -12.51 -11.71
CA THR A 70 3.41 -12.99 -12.74
C THR A 70 3.53 -14.50 -12.89
N CYS A 71 2.46 -15.23 -12.57
CA CYS A 71 2.40 -16.68 -12.74
C CYS A 71 1.84 -17.07 -14.12
N TYR A 72 2.53 -17.96 -14.83
CA TYR A 72 2.05 -18.50 -16.11
C TYR A 72 1.39 -19.87 -15.95
N ARG A 73 0.48 -20.22 -16.88
CA ARG A 73 -0.31 -21.45 -16.82
C ARG A 73 0.54 -22.69 -17.15
N LYS A 74 -0.01 -23.86 -16.82
CA LYS A 74 0.58 -25.18 -17.05
C LYS A 74 0.67 -25.50 -18.54
#